data_AF-A0A0F3GMS0-F1
#
_entry.id   AF-A0A0F3GMS0-F1
#
_cell.length_a   1.000
_cell.length_b   1.000
_cell.length_c   1.000
_cell.angle_alpha   90.00
_cell.angle_beta   90.00
_cell.angle_gamma   90.00
#
_symmetry.space_group_name_H-M   'P 1'
#
loop_
_entity.id
_entity.type
_entity.pdbx_description
1 polymer ?
#
loop_
_entity_poly.entity_id
_entity_poly.type
_entity_poly.pdbx_seq_one_letter_code
_entity_poly.pdbx_strand_id
1 'polypeptide(L)'
;MSRSTFFHITDEYVKQQRTKARQLRQTTWWRRKSQRGLCHYCNTTFHPSQITMDHIIPLSQGGTSIKSNIVAACKPCNTKKQHTLPYQWTSYMDSLKE
;
A
#
# COMPACT_ATOMS: atom_id res chain seq x y z
N MET A 1 -13.07 31.97 -14.74
CA MET A 1 -13.73 30.66 -14.59
C MET A 1 -12.68 29.60 -14.32
N SER A 2 -12.40 29.33 -13.04
CA SER A 2 -11.40 28.35 -12.62
C SER A 2 -11.92 26.94 -12.91
N ARG A 3 -11.45 26.33 -14.00
CA ARG A 3 -11.62 24.89 -14.22
C ARG A 3 -10.68 24.19 -13.25
N SER A 4 -11.12 23.97 -12.01
CA SER A 4 -10.49 22.96 -11.17
C SER A 4 -10.71 21.62 -11.86
N THR A 5 -9.70 21.13 -12.56
CA THR A 5 -9.66 19.77 -13.10
C THR A 5 -9.53 18.81 -11.92
N PHE A 6 -10.63 18.61 -11.18
CA PHE A 6 -10.72 17.50 -10.25
C PHE A 6 -10.73 16.24 -11.11
N PHE A 7 -9.59 15.53 -11.13
CA PHE A 7 -9.51 14.19 -11.68
C PHE A 7 -10.46 13.31 -10.85
N HIS A 8 -11.68 13.11 -11.34
CA HIS A 8 -12.58 12.13 -10.77
C HIS A 8 -12.00 10.74 -11.04
N ILE A 9 -11.54 10.08 -9.97
CA ILE A 9 -11.05 8.71 -10.04
C ILE A 9 -12.27 7.81 -10.24
N THR A 10 -12.34 7.16 -11.40
CA THR A 10 -13.47 6.31 -11.76
C THR A 10 -13.36 4.93 -11.12
N ASP A 11 -14.50 4.28 -10.85
CA ASP A 11 -14.51 2.90 -10.37
C ASP A 11 -13.81 1.94 -11.34
N GLU A 12 -13.92 2.20 -12.64
CA GLU A 12 -13.23 1.42 -13.66
C GLU A 12 -11.70 1.56 -13.55
N TYR A 13 -11.19 2.76 -13.26
CA TYR A 13 -9.77 2.95 -12.98
C TYR A 13 -9.33 2.12 -11.75
N VAL A 14 -10.08 2.18 -10.65
CA VAL A 14 -9.76 1.42 -9.44
C VAL A 14 -9.78 -0.08 -9.72
N LYS A 15 -10.78 -0.57 -10.47
CA LYS A 15 -10.88 -1.97 -10.89
C LYS A 15 -9.69 -2.40 -11.73
N GLN A 16 -9.29 -1.59 -12.71
CA GLN A 16 -8.12 -1.84 -13.54
C GLN A 16 -6.84 -1.96 -12.67
N GLN A 17 -6.64 -1.04 -11.73
CA GLN A 17 -5.48 -1.08 -10.83
C GLN A 17 -5.51 -2.28 -9.89
N ARG A 18 -6.69 -2.71 -9.41
CA ARG A 18 -6.83 -3.94 -8.61
C ARG A 18 -6.42 -5.18 -9.42
N THR A 19 -6.79 -5.26 -10.69
CA THR A 19 -6.35 -6.35 -11.59
C THR A 19 -4.83 -6.35 -11.75
N LYS A 20 -4.22 -5.18 -11.98
CA LYS A 20 -2.75 -5.03 -12.06
C LYS A 20 -2.06 -5.46 -10.76
N ALA A 21 -2.63 -5.13 -9.59
CA ALA A 21 -2.09 -5.56 -8.30
C ALA A 21 -2.15 -7.09 -8.13
N ARG A 22 -3.24 -7.73 -8.56
CA ARG A 22 -3.37 -9.20 -8.55
C ARG A 22 -2.31 -9.87 -9.42
N GLN A 23 -2.07 -9.35 -10.63
CA GLN A 23 -1.01 -9.83 -11.52
C GLN A 23 0.37 -9.63 -10.88
N LEU A 24 0.65 -8.44 -10.33
CA LEU A 24 1.90 -8.14 -9.67
C LEU A 24 2.18 -9.07 -8.48
N ARG A 25 1.14 -9.45 -7.73
CA ARG A 25 1.24 -10.39 -6.59
C ARG A 25 1.70 -11.79 -7.00
N GLN A 26 1.50 -12.18 -8.25
CA GLN A 26 1.95 -13.48 -8.76
C GLN A 26 3.40 -13.47 -9.27
N THR A 27 4.02 -12.29 -9.37
CA THR A 27 5.39 -12.16 -9.88
C THR A 27 6.45 -12.62 -8.88
N THR A 28 7.61 -13.04 -9.39
CA THR A 28 8.79 -13.35 -8.58
C THR A 28 9.28 -12.15 -7.76
N TRP A 29 9.07 -10.93 -8.26
CA TRP A 29 9.39 -9.70 -7.53
C TRP A 29 8.61 -9.60 -6.23
N TRP A 30 7.28 -9.82 -6.27
CA TRP A 30 6.47 -9.79 -5.05
C TRP A 30 6.86 -10.90 -4.10
N ARG A 31 7.03 -12.14 -4.60
CA ARG A 31 7.48 -13.28 -3.79
C ARG A 31 8.76 -12.97 -3.02
N ARG A 32 9.79 -12.45 -3.70
CA ARG A 32 11.06 -12.06 -3.07
C ARG A 32 10.88 -10.93 -2.05
N LYS A 33 10.03 -9.94 -2.34
CA LYS A 33 9.75 -8.82 -1.43
C LYS A 33 9.04 -9.29 -0.17
N SER A 34 7.99 -10.11 -0.28
CA SER A 34 7.23 -10.61 0.86
C SER A 34 7.98 -11.65 1.68
N GLN A 35 8.85 -12.45 1.06
CA GLN A 35 9.65 -13.47 1.74
C GLN A 35 10.64 -12.88 2.74
N ARG A 36 11.06 -11.62 2.58
CA ARG A 36 11.89 -10.92 3.56
C ARG A 36 11.21 -10.74 4.92
N GLY A 37 9.87 -10.83 4.97
CA GLY A 37 9.13 -10.67 6.23
C GLY A 37 9.14 -9.24 6.80
N LEU A 38 9.86 -8.30 6.19
CA LEU A 38 10.02 -6.95 6.72
C LEU A 38 8.80 -6.09 6.40
N CYS A 39 8.13 -5.60 7.44
CA CYS A 39 7.08 -4.60 7.30
C CYS A 39 7.71 -3.24 6.97
N HIS A 40 7.25 -2.59 5.90
CA HIS A 40 7.69 -1.25 5.50
C HIS A 40 7.36 -0.16 6.52
N TYR A 41 6.33 -0.39 7.33
CA TYR A 41 5.81 0.58 8.26
C TYR A 41 6.52 0.49 9.62
N CYS A 42 6.31 -0.60 10.35
CA CYS A 42 6.90 -0.74 11.69
C CYS A 42 8.35 -1.26 11.68
N ASN A 43 8.92 -1.56 10.52
CA ASN A 43 10.27 -2.13 10.36
C ASN A 43 10.52 -3.43 11.14
N THR A 44 9.47 -4.09 11.64
CA THR A 44 9.56 -5.39 12.29
C THR A 44 9.47 -6.53 11.27
N THR A 45 10.14 -7.64 11.58
CA THR A 45 10.09 -8.87 10.78
C THR A 45 8.93 -9.76 11.22
N PHE A 46 8.17 -10.25 10.26
CA PHE A 46 7.05 -11.18 10.44
C PHE A 46 7.24 -12.42 9.59
N HIS A 47 6.49 -13.48 9.88
CA HIS A 47 6.45 -14.64 9.00
C HIS A 47 5.91 -14.21 7.61
N PRO A 48 6.46 -14.72 6.48
CA PRO A 48 6.02 -14.31 5.15
C PRO A 48 4.51 -14.44 4.88
N SER A 49 3.83 -15.39 5.54
CA SER A 49 2.37 -15.55 5.46
C SER A 49 1.56 -14.43 6.12
N GLN A 50 2.20 -13.62 6.98
CA GLN A 50 1.60 -12.48 7.65
C GLN A 50 1.84 -11.16 6.91
N ILE A 51 2.63 -11.19 5.84
CA ILE A 51 2.90 -10.02 5.00
C ILE A 51 1.83 -9.88 3.91
N THR A 52 1.27 -8.69 3.86
CA THR A 52 0.29 -8.24 2.86
C THR A 52 0.91 -7.22 1.92
N MET A 53 0.34 -7.14 0.72
CA MET A 53 0.65 -6.11 -0.27
C MET A 53 -0.21 -4.88 0.00
N ASP A 54 0.44 -3.73 0.21
CA ASP A 54 -0.24 -2.45 0.39
C ASP A 54 0.23 -1.42 -0.64
N HIS A 55 -0.65 -0.46 -0.95
CA HIS A 55 -0.39 0.68 -1.79
C HIS A 55 -0.03 1.91 -0.93
N ILE A 56 1.14 2.51 -1.17
CA ILE A 56 1.56 3.73 -0.46
C ILE A 56 0.53 4.84 -0.67
N ILE A 57 0.21 5.11 -1.95
CA ILE A 57 -0.89 5.98 -2.36
C ILE A 57 -2.11 5.09 -2.62
N PRO A 58 -3.22 5.27 -1.89
CA PRO A 58 -4.44 4.48 -2.10
C PRO A 58 -4.99 4.60 -3.53
N LEU A 59 -5.57 3.52 -4.04
CA LEU A 59 -6.20 3.53 -5.38
C LEU A 59 -7.35 4.54 -5.49
N SER A 60 -8.10 4.74 -4.39
CA SER A 60 -9.16 5.75 -4.28
C SER A 60 -8.66 7.20 -4.35
N GLN A 61 -7.34 7.40 -4.30
CA GLN A 61 -6.66 8.69 -4.44
C GLN A 61 -5.76 8.73 -5.69
N GLY A 62 -5.94 7.81 -6.63
CA GLY A 62 -5.23 7.81 -7.91
C GLY A 62 -3.90 7.04 -7.86
N GLY A 63 -3.65 6.28 -6.79
CA GLY A 63 -2.51 5.39 -6.70
C GLY A 63 -2.48 4.35 -7.82
N THR A 64 -1.28 3.97 -8.24
CA THR A 64 -1.06 2.97 -9.29
C THR A 64 -0.52 1.67 -8.73
N SER A 65 -0.77 0.55 -9.40
CA SER A 65 -0.25 -0.78 -9.01
C SER A 65 1.12 -1.08 -9.61
N ILE A 66 2.04 -0.13 -9.50
CA ILE A 66 3.44 -0.27 -9.92
C ILE A 66 4.34 -0.56 -8.71
N LYS A 67 5.52 -1.15 -8.97
CA LYS A 67 6.45 -1.59 -7.90
C LYS A 67 6.85 -0.48 -6.93
N SER A 68 6.98 0.76 -7.38
CA SER A 68 7.33 1.92 -6.54
C SER A 68 6.23 2.34 -5.58
N ASN A 69 4.96 2.05 -5.91
CA ASN A 69 3.82 2.34 -5.04
C ASN A 69 3.41 1.13 -4.16
N ILE A 70 4.10 0.00 -4.28
CA ILE A 70 3.75 -1.24 -3.58
C ILE A 70 4.78 -1.58 -2.50
N VAL A 71 4.29 -1.81 -1.29
CA VAL A 71 5.09 -2.17 -0.12
C VAL A 71 4.62 -3.48 0.51
N ALA A 72 5.54 -4.11 1.24
CA ALA A 72 5.22 -5.22 2.12
C ALA A 72 4.84 -4.65 3.48
N ALA A 73 3.65 -4.97 3.96
CA ALA A 73 3.14 -4.49 5.24
C ALA A 73 2.61 -5.67 6.06
N CYS A 74 2.80 -5.65 7.37
CA CYS A 74 2.14 -6.64 8.23
C CYS A 74 0.63 -6.36 8.32
N LYS A 75 -0.18 -7.38 8.59
CA LYS A 75 -1.63 -7.23 8.76
C LYS A 75 -2.03 -6.11 9.74
N PRO A 76 -1.43 -5.98 10.95
CA PRO A 76 -1.78 -4.90 11.88
C PRO A 76 -1.57 -3.51 11.28
N CYS A 77 -0.41 -3.28 10.66
CA CYS A 77 -0.12 -1.99 10.05
C CYS A 77 -1.05 -1.70 8.87
N ASN A 78 -1.24 -2.67 7.99
CA ASN A 78 -2.10 -2.53 6.82
C ASN A 78 -3.56 -2.23 7.24
N THR A 79 -4.08 -2.95 8.24
CA THR A 79 -5.43 -2.73 8.78
C THR A 79 -5.55 -1.38 9.48
N LYS A 80 -4.53 -0.92 10.22
CA LYS A 80 -4.58 0.37 10.92
C LYS A 80 -4.40 1.57 9.96
N LYS A 81 -3.77 1.36 8.80
CA LYS A 81 -3.67 2.37 7.73
C LYS A 81 -5.00 2.57 7.00
N GLN A 82 -5.79 1.54 6.79
CA GLN A 82 -7.08 1.63 6.05
C GLN A 82 -6.97 2.54 4.81
N HIS A 83 -7.74 3.65 4.79
CA HIS A 83 -7.74 4.70 3.77
C HIS A 83 -7.11 6.01 4.27
N THR A 84 -6.53 6.04 5.48
CA THR A 84 -5.91 7.26 6.03
C THR A 84 -4.55 7.52 5.40
N LEU A 85 -4.26 8.81 5.22
CA LEU A 85 -3.04 9.26 4.56
C LEU A 85 -1.81 9.01 5.46
N PRO A 86 -0.63 8.73 4.89
CA PRO A 86 0.60 8.47 5.67
C PRO A 86 0.92 9.54 6.73
N TYR A 87 0.55 10.81 6.53
CA TYR A 87 0.78 11.88 7.50
C TYR A 87 -0.10 11.76 8.76
N GLN A 88 -1.31 11.20 8.66
CA GLN A 88 -2.21 10.96 9.81
C GLN A 88 -1.72 9.80 10.69
N TRP A 89 -0.64 9.15 10.26
CA TRP A 89 0.00 8.00 10.89
C TRP A 89 1.31 8.38 11.59
N THR A 90 1.75 9.64 11.50
CA THR A 90 3.01 10.11 12.12
C THR A 90 3.06 9.80 13.61
N SER A 91 2.00 10.10 14.37
CA SER A 91 1.95 9.79 15.80
C SER A 91 2.09 8.30 16.14
N TYR A 92 1.55 7.40 15.30
CA TYR A 92 1.72 5.96 15.49
C TYR A 92 3.07 5.44 14.99
N MET A 93 3.60 5.99 13.90
CA MET A 93 4.96 5.71 13.43
C MET A 93 5.99 6.12 14.47
N ASP A 94 5.78 7.25 15.12
CA ASP A 94 6.66 7.78 16.15
C ASP A 94 6.55 6.98 17.44
N SER A 95 5.34 6.50 17.81
CA SER A 95 5.17 5.59 18.96
C SER A 95 5.75 4.18 18.76
N LEU A 96 6.25 3.85 17.58
CA LEU A 96 6.90 2.56 17.28
C LEU A 96 8.43 2.65 17.25
N LYS A 97 8.99 3.87 17.40
CA LYS A 97 10.44 4.11 17.43
C LYS A 97 11.02 4.15 18.85
N GLU A 98 10.17 4.01 19.87
CA GLU A 98 10.54 3.82 21.28
C GLU A 98 10.65 2.31 21.60
#